data_AF-A0A2D0T8Z2-F1
#
_entry.id   AF-A0A2D0T8Z2-F1
#
_cell.length_a   1.000
_cell.length_b   1.000
_cell.length_c   1.000
_cell.angle_alpha   90.00
_cell.angle_beta   90.00
_cell.angle_gamma   90.00
#
_symmetry.space_group_name_H-M   'P 1'
#
loop_
_entity.id
_entity.type
_entity.pdbx_description
1 polymer ?
#
loop_
_entity_poly.entity_id
_entity_poly.type
_entity_poly.pdbx_seq_one_letter_code
_entity_poly.pdbx_strand_id
1 'polypeptide(L)'
;MALNSLDSVKRRIQALQQQADEAEDRAQVFQRELDEERDLREKAEGEVAALNRRIQLIEEELDRAQGRLSTALQKLEEAEKAADESERGMKVIENRAMKDEEKMEMQELQLKEAKTIAEDSDRKYEEVARKLVIIETELERAEERAEVSELKNGDLEEELKNVTNTLKSLEAQSEKYSEKEDKYEEEVNVLNEKLKEAETRAEFAEKTVSKLEKTIDDLEDELYNQKLKVKAICEELDLALNDMTAL
;
A
#
# COMPACT_ATOMS: atom_id res chain seq x y z
N MET A 1 167.45 9.78 -71.42
CA MET A 1 166.55 10.44 -70.44
C MET A 1 165.23 10.96 -71.02
N ALA A 2 164.96 10.85 -72.34
CA ALA A 2 163.71 11.36 -72.95
C ALA A 2 162.52 10.38 -72.91
N LEU A 3 162.74 9.07 -72.71
CA LEU A 3 161.65 8.09 -72.62
C LEU A 3 160.82 8.17 -71.31
N ASN A 4 161.41 8.60 -70.19
CA ASN A 4 160.70 8.72 -68.90
C ASN A 4 159.68 9.87 -68.82
N SER A 5 159.84 10.93 -69.64
CA SER A 5 158.96 12.11 -69.61
C SER A 5 157.66 11.88 -70.38
N LEU A 6 157.72 11.19 -71.53
CA LEU A 6 156.55 10.85 -72.33
C LEU A 6 155.64 9.85 -71.61
N ASP A 7 156.25 8.88 -70.91
CA ASP A 7 155.53 7.93 -70.06
C ASP A 7 154.85 8.61 -68.86
N SER A 8 155.45 9.67 -68.30
CA SER A 8 154.84 10.43 -67.20
C SER A 8 153.59 11.22 -67.62
N VAL A 9 153.61 11.80 -68.83
CA VAL A 9 152.45 12.53 -69.40
C VAL A 9 151.36 11.55 -69.81
N LYS A 10 151.71 10.41 -70.43
CA LYS A 10 150.75 9.33 -70.72
C LYS A 10 150.08 8.80 -69.46
N ARG A 11 150.82 8.56 -68.38
CA ARG A 11 150.25 8.16 -67.09
C ARG A 11 149.34 9.23 -66.49
N ARG A 12 149.69 10.51 -66.63
CA ARG A 12 148.86 11.63 -66.14
C ARG A 12 147.58 11.78 -66.95
N ILE A 13 147.65 11.63 -68.27
CA ILE A 13 146.47 11.64 -69.16
C ILE A 13 145.58 10.43 -68.87
N GLN A 14 146.15 9.24 -68.70
CA GLN A 14 145.39 8.05 -68.28
C GLN A 14 144.75 8.25 -66.91
N ALA A 15 145.46 8.84 -65.94
CA ALA A 15 144.90 9.13 -64.63
C ALA A 15 143.77 10.17 -64.69
N LEU A 16 143.89 11.21 -65.53
CA LEU A 16 142.83 12.21 -65.73
C LEU A 16 141.65 11.66 -66.52
N GLN A 17 141.88 10.79 -67.50
CA GLN A 17 140.81 10.06 -68.21
C GLN A 17 140.07 9.16 -67.25
N GLN A 18 140.79 8.34 -66.47
CA GLN A 18 140.20 7.49 -65.45
C GLN A 18 139.42 8.31 -64.41
N GLN A 19 139.92 9.48 -64.01
CA GLN A 19 139.23 10.37 -63.07
C GLN A 19 137.99 11.04 -63.68
N ALA A 20 138.01 11.33 -64.98
CA ALA A 20 136.88 11.85 -65.73
C ALA A 20 135.81 10.76 -65.93
N ASP A 21 136.21 9.55 -66.31
CA ASP A 21 135.34 8.38 -66.44
C ASP A 21 134.70 8.04 -65.08
N GLU A 22 135.47 8.04 -63.99
CA GLU A 22 134.97 7.86 -62.62
C GLU A 22 134.05 9.01 -62.15
N ALA A 23 134.24 10.23 -62.65
CA ALA A 23 133.35 11.36 -62.35
C ALA A 23 132.06 11.28 -63.18
N GLU A 24 132.14 10.81 -64.43
CA GLU A 24 131.00 10.60 -65.31
C GLU A 24 130.13 9.44 -64.80
N ASP A 25 130.73 8.32 -64.39
CA ASP A 25 130.03 7.22 -63.74
C ASP A 25 129.32 7.67 -62.45
N ARG A 26 129.99 8.48 -61.62
CA ARG A 26 129.36 9.07 -60.42
C ARG A 26 128.24 10.03 -60.75
N ALA A 27 128.38 10.85 -61.79
CA ALA A 27 127.33 11.75 -62.24
C ALA A 27 126.11 10.96 -62.76
N GLN A 28 126.33 9.86 -63.49
CA GLN A 28 125.25 8.97 -63.93
C GLN A 28 124.55 8.27 -62.76
N VAL A 29 125.29 7.85 -61.72
CA VAL A 29 124.70 7.27 -60.50
C VAL A 29 123.87 8.31 -59.75
N PHE A 30 124.40 9.51 -59.51
CA PHE A 30 123.65 10.59 -58.85
C PHE A 30 122.43 11.04 -59.67
N GLN A 31 122.51 11.01 -61.00
CA GLN A 31 121.38 11.31 -61.87
C GLN A 31 120.26 10.27 -61.68
N ARG A 32 120.62 8.97 -61.62
CA ARG A 32 119.65 7.90 -61.35
C ARG A 32 119.04 8.01 -59.95
N GLU A 33 119.85 8.26 -58.93
CA GLU A 33 119.37 8.47 -57.55
C GLU A 33 118.44 9.70 -57.46
N LEU A 34 118.75 10.79 -58.16
CA LEU A 34 117.89 11.98 -58.22
C LEU A 34 116.55 11.70 -58.91
N ASP A 35 116.57 10.92 -60.00
CA ASP A 35 115.35 10.56 -60.72
C ASP A 35 114.50 9.57 -59.89
N GLU A 36 115.12 8.62 -59.18
CA GLU A 36 114.43 7.74 -58.22
C GLU A 36 113.79 8.52 -57.07
N GLU A 37 114.50 9.49 -56.47
CA GLU A 37 113.95 10.36 -55.44
C GLU A 37 112.81 11.24 -55.96
N ARG A 38 112.91 11.73 -57.21
CA ARG A 38 111.81 12.47 -57.85
C ARG A 38 110.57 11.60 -58.03
N ASP A 39 110.73 10.37 -58.49
CA ASP A 39 109.64 9.41 -58.64
C ASP A 39 109.00 9.06 -57.29
N LEU A 40 109.81 8.89 -56.24
CA LEU A 40 109.33 8.66 -54.88
C LEU A 40 108.57 9.87 -54.34
N ARG A 41 109.09 11.08 -54.56
CA ARG A 41 108.44 12.33 -54.16
C ARG A 41 107.10 12.52 -54.87
N GLU A 42 107.04 12.26 -56.17
CA GLU A 42 105.81 12.36 -56.96
C GLU A 42 104.76 11.35 -56.49
N LYS A 43 105.17 10.11 -56.18
CA LYS A 43 104.28 9.11 -55.57
C LYS A 43 103.75 9.56 -54.21
N ALA A 44 104.62 10.07 -53.33
CA ALA A 44 104.23 10.57 -52.01
C ALA A 44 103.29 11.78 -52.10
N GLU A 45 103.57 12.74 -53.00
CA GLU A 45 102.68 13.87 -53.28
C GLU A 45 101.30 13.40 -53.79
N GLY A 46 101.28 12.37 -54.64
CA GLY A 46 100.06 11.72 -55.12
C GLY A 46 99.26 11.05 -54.00
N GLU A 47 99.92 10.32 -53.10
CA GLU A 47 99.29 9.70 -51.92
C GLU A 47 98.71 10.74 -50.96
N VAL A 48 99.46 11.82 -50.69
CA VAL A 48 98.96 12.94 -49.87
C VAL A 48 97.74 13.59 -50.51
N ALA A 49 97.75 13.81 -51.82
CA ALA A 49 96.59 14.35 -52.53
C ALA A 49 95.37 13.41 -52.46
N ALA A 50 95.58 12.09 -52.58
CA ALA A 50 94.52 11.10 -52.46
C ALA A 50 93.94 11.02 -51.04
N LEU A 51 94.80 11.06 -50.02
CA LEU A 51 94.38 11.08 -48.61
C LEU A 51 93.61 12.36 -48.29
N ASN A 52 94.05 13.53 -48.76
CA ASN A 52 93.33 14.79 -48.55
C ASN A 52 91.92 14.77 -49.16
N ARG A 53 91.76 14.21 -50.38
CA ARG A 53 90.43 14.00 -50.97
C ARG A 53 89.58 13.06 -50.13
N ARG A 54 90.17 11.99 -49.60
CA ARG A 54 89.47 11.04 -48.74
C ARG A 54 89.02 11.68 -47.43
N ILE A 55 89.84 12.54 -46.82
CA ILE A 55 89.48 13.29 -45.61
C ILE A 55 88.27 14.17 -45.88
N GLN A 56 88.28 14.96 -46.95
CA GLN A 56 87.14 15.82 -47.33
C GLN A 56 85.85 15.04 -47.51
N LEU A 57 85.90 13.89 -48.20
CA LEU A 57 84.72 13.04 -48.39
C LEU A 57 84.17 12.50 -47.07
N ILE A 58 85.05 12.09 -46.15
CA ILE A 58 84.66 11.59 -44.82
C ILE A 58 84.08 12.73 -43.98
N GLU A 59 84.65 13.93 -44.04
CA GLU A 59 84.12 15.11 -43.35
C GLU A 59 82.71 15.47 -43.86
N GLU A 60 82.51 15.48 -45.18
CA GLU A 60 81.18 15.70 -45.75
C GLU A 60 80.17 14.61 -45.36
N GLU A 61 80.58 13.34 -45.32
CA GLU A 61 79.74 12.25 -44.85
C GLU A 61 79.39 12.38 -43.37
N LEU A 62 80.35 12.81 -42.54
CA LEU A 62 80.15 13.07 -41.12
C LEU A 62 79.15 14.20 -40.90
N ASP A 63 79.29 15.32 -41.61
CA ASP A 63 78.35 16.45 -41.53
C ASP A 63 76.93 16.04 -41.95
N ARG A 64 76.80 15.25 -43.02
CA ARG A 64 75.49 14.70 -43.44
C ARG A 64 74.90 13.76 -42.39
N ALA A 65 75.72 12.90 -41.80
CA ALA A 65 75.28 11.98 -40.74
C ALA A 65 74.84 12.74 -39.48
N GLN A 66 75.57 13.78 -39.09
CA GLN A 66 75.22 14.64 -37.96
C GLN A 66 73.92 15.41 -38.20
N GLY A 67 73.71 15.95 -39.40
CA GLY A 67 72.44 16.61 -39.76
C GLY A 67 71.23 15.66 -39.69
N ARG A 68 71.40 14.42 -40.18
CA ARG A 68 70.38 13.36 -40.05
C ARG A 68 70.12 12.99 -38.60
N LEU A 69 71.17 12.85 -37.79
CA LEU A 69 71.06 12.54 -36.36
C LEU A 69 70.31 13.65 -35.62
N SER A 70 70.66 14.91 -35.85
CA SER A 70 69.97 16.06 -35.24
C SER A 70 68.48 16.06 -35.56
N THR A 71 68.12 15.75 -36.81
CA THR A 71 66.72 15.68 -37.24
C THR A 71 65.99 14.50 -36.59
N ALA A 72 66.66 13.35 -36.46
CA ALA A 72 66.09 12.17 -35.81
C ALA A 72 65.87 12.40 -34.31
N LEU A 73 66.80 13.08 -33.63
CA LEU A 73 66.67 13.44 -32.22
C LEU A 73 65.53 14.43 -31.99
N GLN A 74 65.38 15.44 -32.84
CA GLN A 74 64.25 16.37 -32.74
C GLN A 74 62.91 15.65 -32.89
N LYS A 75 62.79 14.75 -33.88
CA LYS A 75 61.56 13.95 -34.06
C LYS A 75 61.28 13.01 -32.90
N LEU A 76 62.32 12.46 -32.28
CA LEU A 76 62.19 11.63 -31.09
C LEU A 76 61.62 12.45 -29.92
N GLU A 77 62.16 13.64 -29.67
CA GLU A 77 61.69 14.53 -28.60
C GLU A 77 60.21 14.95 -28.82
N GLU A 78 59.82 15.25 -30.07
CA GLU A 78 58.43 15.56 -30.41
C GLU A 78 57.50 14.35 -30.18
N ALA A 79 57.95 13.14 -30.54
CA ALA A 79 57.20 11.91 -30.31
C ALA A 79 57.07 11.56 -28.82
N GLU A 80 58.11 11.78 -28.03
CA GLU A 80 58.09 11.59 -26.57
C GLU A 80 57.10 12.55 -25.91
N LYS A 81 57.11 13.84 -26.28
CA LYS A 81 56.12 14.80 -25.78
C LYS A 81 54.69 14.41 -26.13
N ALA A 82 54.45 13.96 -27.37
CA ALA A 82 53.13 13.50 -27.79
C ALA A 82 52.68 12.24 -27.03
N ALA A 83 53.61 11.32 -26.73
CA ALA A 83 53.32 10.14 -25.93
C ALA A 83 52.95 10.49 -24.48
N ASP A 84 53.71 11.40 -23.85
CA ASP A 84 53.43 11.88 -22.49
C ASP A 84 52.06 12.58 -22.38
N GLU A 85 51.70 13.40 -23.38
CA GLU A 85 50.39 14.04 -23.45
C GLU A 85 49.26 13.02 -23.64
N SER A 86 49.48 12.00 -24.47
CA SER A 86 48.53 10.90 -24.67
C SER A 86 48.33 10.09 -23.40
N GLU A 87 49.39 9.77 -22.66
CA GLU A 87 49.31 9.03 -21.39
C GLU A 87 48.53 9.82 -20.34
N ARG A 88 48.77 11.14 -20.25
CA ARG A 88 47.98 12.03 -19.38
C ARG A 88 46.50 12.04 -19.78
N GLY A 89 46.21 12.11 -21.08
CA GLY A 89 44.85 12.03 -21.61
C GLY A 89 44.16 10.72 -21.24
N MET A 90 44.85 9.59 -21.42
CA MET A 90 44.37 8.27 -21.06
C MET A 90 44.01 8.19 -19.57
N LYS A 91 44.90 8.69 -18.69
CA LYS A 91 44.68 8.66 -17.25
C LYS A 91 43.48 9.50 -16.81
N VAL A 92 43.22 10.63 -17.46
CA VAL A 92 42.02 11.45 -17.16
C VAL A 92 40.75 10.71 -17.59
N ILE A 93 40.76 10.07 -18.76
CA ILE A 93 39.62 9.28 -19.26
C ILE A 93 39.34 8.09 -18.35
N GLU A 94 40.37 7.37 -17.93
CA GLU A 94 40.27 6.24 -16.99
C GLU A 94 39.62 6.68 -15.66
N ASN A 95 40.12 7.77 -15.06
CA ASN A 95 39.53 8.31 -13.83
C ASN A 95 38.07 8.75 -14.01
N ARG A 96 37.70 9.23 -15.20
CA ARG A 96 36.32 9.60 -15.51
C ARG A 96 35.44 8.36 -15.63
N ALA A 97 35.91 7.34 -16.35
CA ALA A 97 35.21 6.08 -16.52
C ALA A 97 34.93 5.41 -15.17
N MET A 98 35.92 5.34 -14.28
CA MET A 98 35.74 4.78 -12.93
C MET A 98 34.67 5.52 -12.12
N LYS A 99 34.65 6.85 -12.16
CA LYS A 99 33.64 7.66 -11.45
C LYS A 99 32.24 7.49 -12.04
N ASP A 100 32.16 7.38 -13.36
CA ASP A 100 30.88 7.16 -14.03
C ASP A 100 30.35 5.74 -13.74
N GLU A 101 31.22 4.74 -13.63
CA GLU A 101 30.89 3.36 -13.22
C GLU A 101 30.39 3.30 -11.77
N GLU A 102 31.11 3.90 -10.81
CA GLU A 102 30.67 3.99 -9.40
C GLU A 102 29.29 4.68 -9.28
N LYS A 103 29.08 5.74 -10.07
CA LYS A 103 27.79 6.45 -10.08
C LYS A 103 26.68 5.60 -10.68
N MET A 104 26.97 4.84 -11.75
CA MET A 104 26.02 3.94 -12.38
C MET A 104 25.58 2.85 -11.39
N GLU A 105 26.53 2.21 -10.69
CA GLU A 105 26.22 1.19 -9.68
C GLU A 105 25.33 1.73 -8.55
N MET A 106 25.63 2.93 -8.04
CA MET A 106 24.77 3.58 -7.04
C MET A 106 23.36 3.86 -7.56
N GLN A 107 23.23 4.32 -8.80
CA GLN A 107 21.93 4.58 -9.43
C GLN A 107 21.14 3.28 -9.66
N GLU A 108 21.81 2.18 -10.01
CA GLU A 108 21.18 0.87 -10.16
C GLU A 108 20.62 0.34 -8.84
N LEU A 109 21.37 0.49 -7.74
CA LEU A 109 20.91 0.14 -6.40
C LEU A 109 19.69 0.98 -6.00
N GLN A 110 19.75 2.29 -6.16
CA GLN A 110 18.63 3.19 -5.88
C GLN A 110 17.39 2.86 -6.73
N LEU A 111 17.58 2.54 -8.01
CA LEU A 111 16.50 2.13 -8.89
C LEU A 111 15.85 0.82 -8.43
N LYS A 112 16.66 -0.15 -7.99
CA LYS A 112 16.16 -1.42 -7.46
C LYS A 112 15.34 -1.22 -6.18
N GLU A 113 15.85 -0.41 -5.25
CA GLU A 113 15.13 -0.06 -4.02
C GLU A 113 13.81 0.65 -4.32
N ALA A 114 13.83 1.65 -5.21
CA ALA A 114 12.62 2.38 -5.61
C ALA A 114 11.56 1.45 -6.25
N LYS A 115 11.99 0.48 -7.07
CA LYS A 115 11.09 -0.54 -7.64
C LYS A 115 10.48 -1.43 -6.56
N THR A 116 11.27 -1.93 -5.63
CA THR A 116 10.75 -2.76 -4.52
C THR A 116 9.74 -1.98 -3.67
N ILE A 117 10.02 -0.71 -3.36
CA ILE A 117 9.09 0.15 -2.61
C ILE A 117 7.78 0.34 -3.39
N ALA A 118 7.84 0.59 -4.69
CA ALA A 118 6.66 0.73 -5.54
C ALA A 118 5.84 -0.57 -5.57
N GLU A 119 6.47 -1.72 -5.78
CA GLU A 119 5.80 -3.03 -5.79
C GLU A 119 5.14 -3.36 -4.44
N ASP A 120 5.81 -3.06 -3.32
CA ASP A 120 5.23 -3.25 -1.98
C ASP A 120 4.06 -2.29 -1.72
N SER A 121 4.12 -1.07 -2.26
CA SER A 121 3.00 -0.13 -2.21
C SER A 121 1.81 -0.65 -3.01
N ASP A 122 2.03 -1.11 -4.24
CA ASP A 122 0.98 -1.66 -5.11
C ASP A 122 0.30 -2.88 -4.47
N ARG A 123 1.08 -3.78 -3.85
CA ARG A 123 0.54 -4.92 -3.09
C ARG A 123 -0.37 -4.47 -1.94
N LYS A 124 0.04 -3.46 -1.17
CA LYS A 124 -0.78 -2.90 -0.08
C LYS A 124 -2.05 -2.25 -0.62
N TYR A 125 -1.96 -1.52 -1.74
CA TYR A 125 -3.12 -0.92 -2.39
C TYR A 125 -4.11 -1.98 -2.85
N GLU A 126 -3.65 -3.06 -3.48
CA GLU A 126 -4.52 -4.17 -3.87
C GLU A 126 -5.21 -4.83 -2.66
N GLU A 127 -4.49 -5.05 -1.56
CA GLU A 127 -5.08 -5.64 -0.36
C GLU A 127 -6.17 -4.75 0.24
N VAL A 128 -5.91 -3.45 0.33
CA VAL A 128 -6.89 -2.47 0.82
C VAL A 128 -8.10 -2.41 -0.11
N ALA A 129 -7.90 -2.38 -1.43
CA ALA A 129 -8.98 -2.37 -2.42
C ALA A 129 -9.87 -3.62 -2.29
N ARG A 130 -9.28 -4.81 -2.12
CA ARG A 130 -10.06 -6.05 -1.91
C ARG A 130 -10.86 -6.01 -0.61
N LYS A 131 -10.26 -5.51 0.48
CA LYS A 131 -10.98 -5.36 1.77
C LYS A 131 -12.14 -4.36 1.65
N LEU A 132 -11.93 -3.26 0.93
CA LEU A 132 -12.96 -2.25 0.71
C LEU A 132 -14.20 -2.85 0.05
N VAL A 133 -14.03 -3.62 -1.02
CA VAL A 133 -15.15 -4.28 -1.72
C VAL A 133 -15.95 -5.21 -0.80
N ILE A 134 -15.26 -5.96 0.08
CA ILE A 134 -15.92 -6.83 1.05
C ILE A 134 -16.77 -6.02 2.03
N ILE A 135 -16.21 -4.94 2.58
CA ILE A 135 -16.91 -4.07 3.52
C ILE A 135 -18.09 -3.36 2.85
N GLU A 136 -17.95 -2.88 1.62
CA GLU A 136 -19.04 -2.29 0.84
C GLU A 136 -20.19 -3.28 0.67
N THR A 137 -19.88 -4.54 0.32
CA THR A 137 -20.88 -5.60 0.20
C THR A 137 -21.55 -5.93 1.54
N GLU A 138 -20.80 -5.92 2.65
CA GLU A 138 -21.36 -6.15 3.99
C GLU A 138 -22.24 -4.99 4.46
N LEU A 139 -21.87 -3.75 4.09
CA LEU A 139 -22.63 -2.55 4.36
C LEU A 139 -23.97 -2.59 3.64
N GLU A 140 -23.99 -2.87 2.33
CA GLU A 140 -25.24 -3.00 1.56
C GLU A 140 -26.19 -4.02 2.21
N ARG A 141 -25.67 -5.19 2.63
CA ARG A 141 -26.48 -6.20 3.35
C ARG A 141 -26.95 -5.75 4.73
N ALA A 142 -26.21 -4.87 5.40
CA ALA A 142 -26.63 -4.31 6.68
C ALA A 142 -27.73 -3.27 6.48
N GLU A 143 -27.63 -2.44 5.44
CA GLU A 143 -28.63 -1.45 5.05
C GLU A 143 -29.95 -2.13 4.66
N GLU A 144 -29.93 -3.14 3.79
CA GLU A 144 -31.14 -3.90 3.41
C GLU A 144 -31.85 -4.51 4.64
N ARG A 145 -31.08 -5.03 5.61
CA ARG A 145 -31.65 -5.58 6.85
C ARG A 145 -32.25 -4.49 7.74
N ALA A 146 -31.60 -3.33 7.80
CA ALA A 146 -32.10 -2.20 8.57
C ALA A 146 -33.43 -1.70 7.98
N GLU A 147 -33.52 -1.53 6.67
CA GLU A 147 -34.76 -1.12 5.98
C GLU A 147 -35.92 -2.08 6.27
N VAL A 148 -35.69 -3.40 6.17
CA VAL A 148 -36.71 -4.40 6.50
C VAL A 148 -37.14 -4.31 7.96
N SER A 149 -36.19 -4.06 8.88
CA SER A 149 -36.49 -3.90 10.30
C SER A 149 -37.29 -2.64 10.58
N GLU A 150 -36.98 -1.53 9.90
CA GLU A 150 -37.71 -0.27 10.03
C GLU A 150 -39.15 -0.40 9.54
N LEU A 151 -39.37 -1.05 8.39
CA LEU A 151 -40.71 -1.34 7.88
C LEU A 151 -41.53 -2.15 8.89
N LYS A 152 -40.94 -3.22 9.43
CA LYS A 152 -41.61 -4.06 10.43
C LYS A 152 -41.90 -3.29 11.73
N ASN A 153 -41.02 -2.39 12.14
CA ASN A 153 -41.28 -1.56 13.31
C ASN A 153 -42.44 -0.59 13.06
N GLY A 154 -42.52 0.00 11.87
CA GLY A 154 -43.65 0.84 11.46
C GLY A 154 -44.99 0.09 11.50
N ASP A 155 -45.03 -1.14 10.96
CA ASP A 155 -46.23 -1.98 11.00
C ASP A 155 -46.67 -2.28 12.46
N LEU A 156 -45.72 -2.63 13.32
CA LEU A 156 -45.98 -2.91 14.74
C LEU A 156 -46.44 -1.67 15.51
N GLU A 157 -45.89 -0.49 15.20
CA GLU A 157 -46.33 0.78 15.79
C GLU A 157 -47.79 1.10 15.40
N GLU A 158 -48.18 0.82 14.15
CA GLU A 158 -49.56 1.00 13.70
C GLU A 158 -50.52 0.01 14.38
N GLU A 159 -50.15 -1.27 14.47
CA GLU A 159 -50.92 -2.28 15.20
C GLU A 159 -51.10 -1.90 16.67
N LEU A 160 -50.03 -1.47 17.34
CA LEU A 160 -50.08 -1.04 18.73
C LEU A 160 -51.05 0.13 18.93
N LYS A 161 -51.06 1.10 18.01
CA LYS A 161 -52.00 2.23 18.03
C LYS A 161 -53.44 1.75 17.90
N ASN A 162 -53.71 0.81 17.00
CA ASN A 162 -55.04 0.23 16.80
C ASN A 162 -55.53 -0.55 18.02
N VAL A 163 -54.68 -1.39 18.61
CA VAL A 163 -54.97 -2.12 19.85
C VAL A 163 -55.23 -1.15 21.00
N THR A 164 -54.41 -0.12 21.15
CA THR A 164 -54.57 0.91 22.20
C THR A 164 -55.92 1.63 22.07
N ASN A 165 -56.34 1.97 20.85
CA ASN A 165 -57.65 2.59 20.60
C ASN A 165 -58.80 1.64 20.93
N THR A 166 -58.65 0.36 20.61
CA THR A 166 -59.66 -0.68 20.91
C THR A 166 -59.78 -0.89 22.41
N LEU A 167 -58.65 -0.94 23.13
CA LEU A 167 -58.61 -1.07 24.58
C LEU A 167 -59.35 0.08 25.26
N LYS A 168 -59.08 1.34 24.88
CA LYS A 168 -59.79 2.51 25.42
C LYS A 168 -61.31 2.43 25.22
N SER A 169 -61.76 1.90 24.08
CA SER A 169 -63.20 1.70 23.81
C SER A 169 -63.79 0.62 24.74
N LEU A 170 -63.07 -0.47 24.95
CA LEU A 170 -63.48 -1.55 25.85
C LEU A 170 -63.49 -1.11 27.31
N GLU A 171 -62.50 -0.34 27.76
CA GLU A 171 -62.46 0.25 29.10
C GLU A 171 -63.70 1.12 29.35
N ALA A 172 -64.02 2.03 28.40
CA ALA A 172 -65.21 2.87 28.49
C ALA A 172 -66.53 2.06 28.46
N GLN A 173 -66.56 0.90 27.78
CA GLN A 173 -67.71 0.00 27.83
C GLN A 173 -67.80 -0.72 29.18
N SER A 174 -66.67 -1.17 29.72
CA SER A 174 -66.58 -1.84 31.02
C SER A 174 -67.09 -0.93 32.13
N GLU A 175 -66.68 0.35 32.15
CA GLU A 175 -67.18 1.34 33.10
C GLU A 175 -68.71 1.50 33.00
N LYS A 176 -69.26 1.61 31.79
CA LYS A 176 -70.72 1.69 31.57
C LYS A 176 -71.47 0.46 32.03
N TYR A 177 -70.90 -0.73 31.89
CA TYR A 177 -71.53 -1.96 32.36
C TYR A 177 -71.47 -2.06 33.89
N SER A 178 -70.36 -1.64 34.51
CA SER A 178 -70.23 -1.54 35.97
C SER A 178 -71.29 -0.61 36.56
N GLU A 179 -71.46 0.60 36.00
CA GLU A 179 -72.50 1.54 36.47
C GLU A 179 -73.93 0.98 36.32
N LYS A 180 -74.17 0.15 35.30
CA LYS A 180 -75.46 -0.53 35.12
C LYS A 180 -75.65 -1.64 36.13
N GLU A 181 -74.60 -2.39 36.42
CA GLU A 181 -74.59 -3.44 37.43
C GLU A 181 -74.94 -2.86 38.81
N ASP A 182 -74.28 -1.76 39.22
CA ASP A 182 -74.55 -1.06 40.48
C ASP A 182 -76.02 -0.63 40.58
N LYS A 183 -76.60 -0.07 39.50
CA LYS A 183 -78.01 0.34 39.45
C LYS A 183 -78.96 -0.83 39.57
N TYR A 184 -78.69 -1.93 38.84
CA TYR A 184 -79.53 -3.12 38.94
C TYR A 184 -79.42 -3.77 40.32
N GLU A 185 -78.25 -3.75 40.95
CA GLU A 185 -78.08 -4.22 42.32
C GLU A 185 -78.91 -3.39 43.32
N GLU A 186 -78.90 -2.05 43.19
CA GLU A 186 -79.74 -1.17 44.00
C GLU A 186 -81.24 -1.42 43.77
N GLU A 187 -81.68 -1.53 42.51
CA GLU A 187 -83.07 -1.85 42.17
C GLU A 187 -83.50 -3.21 42.75
N VAL A 188 -82.66 -4.23 42.64
CA VAL A 188 -82.91 -5.56 43.22
C VAL A 188 -83.03 -5.47 44.74
N ASN A 189 -82.18 -4.70 45.41
CA ASN A 189 -82.27 -4.50 46.86
C ASN A 189 -83.58 -3.82 47.26
N VAL A 190 -83.98 -2.75 46.58
CA VAL A 190 -85.27 -2.05 46.84
C VAL A 190 -86.46 -2.96 46.58
N LEU A 191 -86.44 -3.74 45.49
CA LEU A 191 -87.50 -4.70 45.19
C LEU A 191 -87.58 -5.81 46.24
N ASN A 192 -86.44 -6.29 46.75
CA ASN A 192 -86.38 -7.28 47.83
C ASN A 192 -86.93 -6.72 49.15
N GLU A 193 -86.65 -5.45 49.48
CA GLU A 193 -87.25 -4.80 50.66
C GLU A 193 -88.77 -4.67 50.52
N LYS A 194 -89.25 -4.19 49.37
CA LYS A 194 -90.70 -4.10 49.09
C LYS A 194 -91.38 -5.47 49.13
N LEU A 195 -90.71 -6.52 48.63
CA LEU A 195 -91.21 -7.88 48.69
C LEU A 195 -91.38 -8.32 50.15
N LYS A 196 -90.36 -8.12 51.01
CA LYS A 196 -90.45 -8.43 52.45
C LYS A 196 -91.57 -7.65 53.16
N GLU A 197 -91.74 -6.37 52.85
CA GLU A 197 -92.85 -5.56 53.39
C GLU A 197 -94.22 -6.10 52.93
N ALA A 198 -94.34 -6.47 51.66
CA ALA A 198 -95.56 -7.06 51.13
C ALA A 198 -95.86 -8.43 51.74
N GLU A 199 -94.85 -9.28 51.91
CA GLU A 199 -94.93 -10.59 52.58
C GLU A 199 -95.38 -10.44 54.03
N THR A 200 -94.72 -9.59 54.82
CA THR A 200 -95.12 -9.34 56.22
C THR A 200 -96.53 -8.77 56.35
N ARG A 201 -96.94 -7.89 55.42
CA ARG A 201 -98.32 -7.38 55.36
C ARG A 201 -99.32 -8.48 55.00
N ALA A 202 -99.00 -9.35 54.05
CA ALA A 202 -99.82 -10.48 53.67
C ALA A 202 -99.99 -11.46 54.84
N GLU A 203 -98.90 -11.82 55.53
CA GLU A 203 -98.95 -12.66 56.73
C GLU A 203 -99.82 -12.06 57.84
N PHE A 204 -99.76 -10.73 58.04
CA PHE A 204 -100.61 -10.06 59.02
C PHE A 204 -102.09 -10.09 58.62
N ALA A 205 -102.39 -9.89 57.34
CA ALA A 205 -103.74 -10.00 56.81
C ALA A 205 -104.27 -11.43 56.97
N GLU A 206 -103.49 -12.45 56.63
CA GLU A 206 -103.85 -13.86 56.81
C GLU A 206 -104.14 -14.20 58.28
N LYS A 207 -103.30 -13.74 59.22
CA LYS A 207 -103.56 -13.90 60.66
C LYS A 207 -104.84 -13.20 61.11
N THR A 208 -105.16 -12.04 60.53
CA THR A 208 -106.38 -11.29 60.85
C THR A 208 -107.61 -12.01 60.31
N VAL A 209 -107.55 -12.52 59.08
CA VAL A 209 -108.61 -13.34 58.47
C VAL A 209 -108.86 -14.58 59.34
N SER A 210 -107.82 -15.33 59.71
CA SER A 210 -107.98 -16.52 60.56
C SER A 210 -108.61 -16.20 61.93
N LYS A 211 -108.31 -15.05 62.54
CA LYS A 211 -108.97 -14.60 63.78
C LYS A 211 -110.44 -14.25 63.57
N LEU A 212 -110.75 -13.55 62.48
CA LEU A 212 -112.12 -13.18 62.14
C LEU A 212 -112.96 -14.42 61.81
N GLU A 213 -112.42 -15.38 61.05
CA GLU A 213 -113.04 -16.68 60.78
C GLU A 213 -113.38 -17.41 62.08
N LYS A 214 -112.44 -17.51 63.03
CA LYS A 214 -112.73 -18.10 64.35
C LYS A 214 -113.83 -17.36 65.10
N THR A 215 -113.84 -16.03 65.03
CA THR A 215 -114.89 -15.21 65.67
C THR A 215 -116.25 -15.43 65.00
N ILE A 216 -116.27 -15.62 63.68
CA ILE A 216 -117.48 -15.99 62.93
C ILE A 216 -117.96 -17.36 63.40
N ASP A 217 -117.10 -18.38 63.46
CA ASP A 217 -117.46 -19.72 63.95
C ASP A 217 -118.06 -19.66 65.37
N ASP A 218 -117.39 -18.95 66.30
CA ASP A 218 -117.86 -18.77 67.68
C ASP A 218 -119.26 -18.09 67.73
N LEU A 219 -119.48 -17.06 66.89
CA LEU A 219 -120.77 -16.36 66.79
C LEU A 219 -121.86 -17.20 66.11
N GLU A 220 -121.50 -18.02 65.11
CA GLU A 220 -122.41 -18.95 64.45
C GLU A 220 -122.88 -20.05 65.41
N ASP A 221 -121.97 -20.59 66.22
CA ASP A 221 -122.29 -21.54 67.30
C ASP A 221 -123.20 -20.89 68.36
N GLU A 222 -122.92 -19.66 68.78
CA GLU A 222 -123.75 -18.94 69.73
C GLU A 222 -125.16 -18.68 69.15
N LEU A 223 -125.24 -18.27 67.88
CA LEU A 223 -126.52 -18.09 67.17
C LEU A 223 -127.31 -19.39 67.06
N TYR A 224 -126.64 -20.51 66.76
CA TYR A 224 -127.27 -21.83 66.69
C TYR A 224 -127.84 -22.24 68.06
N ASN A 225 -127.05 -22.06 69.13
CA ASN A 225 -127.49 -22.32 70.49
C ASN A 225 -128.69 -21.46 70.89
N GLN A 226 -128.70 -20.17 70.51
CA GLN A 226 -129.85 -19.29 70.73
C GLN A 226 -131.08 -19.75 69.94
N LYS A 227 -130.92 -20.18 68.68
CA LYS A 227 -132.02 -20.77 67.89
C LYS A 227 -132.59 -22.03 68.52
N LEU A 228 -131.75 -22.92 69.05
CA LEU A 228 -132.20 -24.12 69.78
C LEU A 228 -132.98 -23.74 71.04
N LYS A 229 -132.51 -22.76 71.82
CA LYS A 229 -133.25 -22.24 72.98
C LYS A 229 -134.62 -21.68 72.58
N VAL A 230 -134.69 -20.87 71.53
CA VAL A 230 -135.95 -20.33 71.03
C VAL A 230 -136.88 -21.46 70.60
N LYS A 231 -136.37 -22.46 69.90
CA LYS A 231 -137.16 -23.62 69.47
C LYS A 231 -137.68 -24.43 70.66
N ALA A 232 -136.85 -24.68 71.67
CA ALA A 232 -137.27 -25.35 72.90
C ALA A 232 -138.36 -24.56 73.64
N ILE A 233 -138.22 -23.23 73.74
CA ILE A 233 -139.26 -22.35 74.30
C ILE A 233 -140.55 -22.42 73.48
N CYS A 234 -140.47 -22.45 72.14
CA CYS A 234 -141.64 -22.61 71.29
C CYS A 234 -142.31 -23.99 71.47
N GLU A 235 -141.54 -25.07 71.60
CA GLU A 235 -142.08 -26.41 71.86
C GLU A 235 -142.74 -26.50 73.25
N GLU A 236 -142.15 -25.88 74.29
CA GLU A 236 -142.79 -25.71 75.60
C GLU A 236 -144.09 -24.90 75.50
N LEU A 237 -144.11 -23.85 74.69
CA LEU A 237 -145.30 -23.02 74.45
C LEU A 237 -146.40 -23.80 73.73
N ASP A 238 -146.04 -24.60 72.71
CA ASP A 238 -146.97 -25.46 71.97
C ASP A 238 -147.52 -26.60 72.84
N LEU A 239 -146.71 -27.18 73.73
CA LEU A 239 -147.17 -28.13 74.76
C LEU A 239 -148.17 -27.46 75.71
N ALA A 240 -147.86 -26.26 76.22
CA ALA A 240 -148.77 -25.51 77.09
C ALA A 240 -150.09 -25.10 76.38
N LEU A 241 -150.02 -24.80 75.08
CA LEU A 241 -151.18 -24.48 74.24
C LEU A 241 -152.05 -25.71 73.94
N ASN A 242 -151.42 -26.86 73.68
CA ASN A 242 -152.14 -28.13 73.49
C ASN A 242 -152.81 -28.60 74.80
N ASP A 243 -152.16 -28.43 75.95
CA ASP A 243 -152.77 -28.72 77.26
C ASP A 243 -153.97 -27.80 77.55
N MET A 244 -153.97 -26.57 77.04
CA MET A 244 -155.12 -25.64 77.14
C MET A 244 -156.25 -25.92 76.13
N THR A 245 -155.99 -26.64 75.04
CA THR A 245 -157.00 -26.95 74.00
C THR A 245 -157.58 -28.36 74.13
N ALA A 246 -157.05 -29.19 75.03
CA ALA A 246 -157.53 -30.54 75.33
C ALA A 246 -158.50 -30.62 76.55
N LEU A 247 -159.00 -29.47 77.03
CA LEU A 247 -160.03 -29.31 78.08
C LEU A 247 -161.26 -28.58 77.53
#